data_AF-A0A1I7SX87-F1
#
_entry.id   AF-A0A1I7SX87-F1
#
_cell.length_a   1.000
_cell.length_b   1.000
_cell.length_c   1.000
_cell.angle_alpha   90.00
_cell.angle_beta   90.00
_cell.angle_gamma   90.00
#
_symmetry.space_group_name_H-M   'P 1'
#
loop_
_entity.id
_entity.type
_entity.pdbx_description
1 polymer ?
#
loop_
_entity_poly.entity_id
_entity_poly.type
_entity_poly.pdbx_seq_one_letter_code
_entity_poly.pdbx_strand_id
1 'polypeptide(L)'
;MLRSLSFIRITRFSSVRCFSAVRPDVVREIPAQVEVDGVCYQTDDWYNLTRPIHRLLERKILTDPQNPLSLLKQRIVDHFHRNHRRANHRTPVFAVCDSENRVVSTFDNFDSLLIPEDHVSRRPADTYYVNKDTCLRAHTSAHQFSLIRKGLDAFLAVGDVYRRDEIDRTHYPCFHQMEGVRLFSQDELFGRHIKSDSQVFENGEQTPEKQAGHSRDTALALQVHLKQSLEALARELFGQEAEMRWVDAYFPFTHPSFELEVIFDGKWVEVLGCGVMQQDLLRNAGAGDKVGWAFGLGLERLAMILYGIPDIRLFWTTDSGFTHQFAKLKPNDNIKYKPISSFPQAHRDISFFLAPGVEFHDMRSDSFDIIRDVGGDLVEQVDLIDEFENKKKGKKSQTFRIVYRSNDRIMTREEVNEIHKNVEETLVKLHGVQIR
;
A
#
# COMPACT_ATOMS: atom_id res chain seq x y z
N MET A 1 -69.78 16.46 -28.46
CA MET A 1 -69.20 15.08 -28.48
C MET A 1 -67.74 15.23 -28.85
N LEU A 2 -66.82 15.14 -27.88
CA LEU A 2 -65.91 13.98 -27.66
C LEU A 2 -64.84 13.88 -28.77
N ARG A 3 -63.50 13.90 -28.57
CA ARG A 3 -62.62 13.70 -27.41
C ARG A 3 -61.18 14.15 -27.73
N SER A 4 -60.46 14.50 -26.65
CA SER A 4 -59.01 14.42 -26.34
C SER A 4 -57.93 14.66 -27.40
N LEU A 5 -56.97 15.53 -27.04
CA LEU A 5 -55.62 15.10 -26.64
C LEU A 5 -54.98 16.17 -25.73
N SER A 6 -54.55 15.72 -24.57
CA SER A 6 -54.05 16.48 -23.43
C SER A 6 -52.55 16.78 -23.59
N PHE A 7 -52.17 18.05 -23.40
CA PHE A 7 -50.79 18.46 -23.19
C PHE A 7 -50.32 18.02 -21.79
N ILE A 8 -49.28 17.18 -21.73
CA ILE A 8 -48.57 16.85 -20.50
C ILE A 8 -47.50 17.93 -20.25
N ARG A 9 -47.65 18.67 -19.15
CA ARG A 9 -46.63 19.55 -18.59
C ARG A 9 -45.51 18.72 -17.99
N ILE A 10 -44.28 18.90 -18.48
CA ILE A 10 -43.05 18.39 -17.86
C ILE A 10 -42.73 19.30 -16.66
N THR A 11 -42.98 18.81 -15.45
CA THR A 11 -42.48 19.41 -14.21
C THR A 11 -41.03 18.98 -13.99
N ARG A 12 -40.11 19.94 -13.97
CA ARG A 12 -38.73 19.77 -13.49
C ARG A 12 -38.74 19.30 -12.03
N PHE A 13 -38.25 18.10 -11.76
CA PHE A 13 -37.83 17.71 -10.42
C PHE A 13 -36.37 18.14 -10.23
N SER A 14 -36.16 19.24 -9.49
CA SER A 14 -34.87 19.53 -8.86
C SER A 14 -34.74 18.63 -7.64
N SER A 15 -33.89 17.60 -7.71
CA SER A 15 -33.54 16.79 -6.55
C SER A 15 -32.62 17.60 -5.63
N VAL A 16 -33.22 18.34 -4.70
CA VAL A 16 -32.48 18.88 -3.55
C VAL A 16 -32.13 17.68 -2.68
N ARG A 17 -30.86 17.27 -2.66
CA ARG A 17 -30.35 16.31 -1.67
C ARG A 17 -30.57 16.94 -0.29
N CYS A 18 -31.44 16.30 0.49
CA CYS A 18 -31.70 16.67 1.87
C CYS A 18 -30.45 16.31 2.68
N PHE A 19 -29.71 17.33 3.14
CA PHE A 19 -28.66 17.16 4.14
C PHE A 19 -29.30 16.62 5.41
N SER A 20 -28.92 15.41 5.83
CA SER A 20 -29.34 14.86 7.12
C SER A 20 -28.81 15.73 8.25
N ALA A 21 -29.69 16.03 9.20
CA ALA A 21 -29.52 16.96 10.31
C ALA A 21 -28.18 16.88 11.05
N VAL A 22 -27.67 18.07 11.35
CA VAL A 22 -26.55 18.41 12.23
C VAL A 22 -26.69 17.70 13.59
N ARG A 23 -25.63 17.03 14.04
CA ARG A 23 -25.51 16.34 15.34
C ARG A 23 -24.90 17.27 16.39
N PRO A 24 -25.11 17.02 17.70
CA PRO A 24 -24.40 17.73 18.76
C PRO A 24 -22.92 17.34 18.74
N ASP A 25 -22.07 18.37 18.88
CA ASP A 25 -20.62 18.35 18.76
C ASP A 25 -19.92 17.27 19.59
N VAL A 26 -19.42 16.22 18.92
CA VAL A 26 -18.11 15.68 19.27
C VAL A 26 -17.29 15.62 17.99
N VAL A 27 -16.84 16.81 17.59
CA VAL A 27 -16.02 17.00 16.39
C VAL A 27 -14.59 16.63 16.77
N ARG A 28 -14.02 15.61 16.13
CA ARG A 28 -12.55 15.44 16.09
C ARG A 28 -11.99 16.77 15.60
N GLU A 29 -11.27 17.51 16.44
CA GLU A 29 -10.70 18.80 16.03
C GLU A 29 -9.75 18.56 14.85
N ILE A 30 -10.22 18.93 13.65
CA ILE A 30 -9.41 18.89 12.44
C ILE A 30 -8.48 20.11 12.49
N PRO A 31 -7.15 19.91 12.54
CA PRO A 31 -6.22 21.03 12.62
C PRO A 31 -6.25 21.77 11.29
N ALA A 32 -6.41 23.09 11.26
CA ALA A 32 -6.54 23.85 10.00
C ALA A 32 -5.42 23.59 8.96
N GLN A 33 -4.23 23.21 9.44
CA GLN A 33 -3.10 22.83 8.60
C GLN A 33 -2.29 21.70 9.26
N VAL A 34 -1.57 20.96 8.44
CA VAL A 34 -0.62 19.93 8.86
C VAL A 34 0.70 20.12 8.12
N GLU A 35 1.82 19.96 8.82
CA GLU A 35 3.15 19.99 8.22
C GLU A 35 3.69 18.56 8.07
N VAL A 36 4.11 18.18 6.87
CA VAL A 36 4.76 16.89 6.59
C VAL A 36 6.02 17.13 5.77
N ASP A 37 7.16 16.63 6.26
CA ASP A 37 8.48 16.78 5.62
C ASP A 37 8.82 18.25 5.25
N GLY A 38 8.42 19.22 6.09
CA GLY A 38 8.69 20.65 5.91
C GLY A 38 7.73 21.37 4.96
N VAL A 39 6.67 20.71 4.49
CA VAL A 39 5.63 21.29 3.64
C VAL A 39 4.32 21.39 4.42
N CYS A 40 3.72 22.58 4.45
CA CYS A 40 2.42 22.81 5.07
C CYS A 40 1.27 22.58 4.08
N TYR A 41 0.29 21.79 4.50
CA TYR A 41 -0.92 21.47 3.75
C TYR A 41 -2.14 21.97 4.50
N GLN A 42 -3.08 22.59 3.79
CA GLN A 42 -4.40 22.89 4.35
C GLN A 42 -5.20 21.59 4.50
N THR A 43 -5.92 21.43 5.59
CA THR A 43 -6.80 20.28 5.81
C THR A 43 -8.24 20.63 5.44
N ASP A 44 -9.07 19.61 5.29
CA ASP A 44 -10.52 19.75 5.18
C ASP A 44 -11.23 18.56 5.86
N ASP A 45 -12.52 18.39 5.59
CA ASP A 45 -13.34 17.31 6.16
C ASP A 45 -12.86 15.88 5.80
N TRP A 46 -11.93 15.72 4.85
CA TRP A 46 -11.30 14.44 4.53
C TRP A 46 -10.12 14.10 5.44
N TYR A 47 -9.59 15.06 6.20
CA TYR A 47 -8.42 14.85 7.03
C TYR A 47 -8.65 13.74 8.06
N ASN A 48 -7.83 12.69 7.99
CA ASN A 48 -7.96 11.53 8.89
C ASN A 48 -6.64 11.06 9.53
N LEU A 49 -5.52 11.78 9.34
CA LEU A 49 -4.23 11.43 9.96
C LEU A 49 -4.33 11.43 11.49
N THR A 50 -3.86 10.34 12.10
CA THR A 50 -3.88 10.12 13.56
C THR A 50 -2.51 10.40 14.17
N ARG A 51 -2.45 10.55 15.50
CA ARG A 51 -1.18 10.80 16.21
C ARG A 51 -0.13 9.68 15.99
N PRO A 52 -0.47 8.38 15.89
CA PRO A 52 0.49 7.34 15.50
C PRO A 52 1.08 7.55 14.13
N ILE A 53 0.30 8.01 13.15
CA ILE A 53 0.79 8.29 11.80
C ILE A 53 1.81 9.42 11.81
N HIS A 54 1.56 10.48 12.57
CA HIS A 54 2.53 11.55 12.79
C HIS A 54 3.86 11.02 13.36
N ARG A 55 3.81 10.14 14.36
CA ARG A 55 5.01 9.48 14.91
C ARG A 55 5.72 8.60 13.87
N LEU A 56 4.98 7.90 13.02
CA LEU A 56 5.57 7.06 11.96
C LEU A 56 6.23 7.89 10.85
N LEU A 57 5.69 9.07 10.53
CA LEU A 57 6.31 10.00 9.57
C LEU A 57 7.70 10.45 10.03
N GLU A 58 7.92 10.60 11.35
CA GLU A 58 9.23 10.93 11.92
C GLU A 58 10.25 9.78 11.82
N ARG A 59 9.77 8.54 11.70
CA ARG A 59 10.58 7.31 11.74
C ARG A 59 11.08 6.93 10.34
N LYS A 60 12.21 7.51 9.92
CA LYS A 60 12.84 7.26 8.60
C LYS A 60 13.68 5.97 8.57
N ILE A 61 13.07 4.81 8.84
CA ILE A 61 13.81 3.56 9.10
C ILE A 61 14.62 3.03 7.91
N LEU A 62 14.27 3.36 6.66
CA LEU A 62 15.10 3.05 5.48
C LEU A 62 16.41 3.83 5.40
N THR A 63 16.56 4.91 6.18
CA THR A 63 17.82 5.68 6.24
C THR A 63 18.79 5.12 7.27
N ASP A 64 18.32 4.24 8.17
CA ASP A 64 19.16 3.57 9.13
C ASP A 64 19.88 2.37 8.47
N PRO A 65 21.22 2.42 8.28
CA PRO A 65 21.95 1.32 7.65
C PRO A 65 21.94 0.03 8.46
N GLN A 66 21.54 0.08 9.74
CA GLN A 66 21.44 -1.08 10.62
C GLN A 66 20.05 -1.72 10.60
N ASN A 67 19.07 -1.08 9.95
CA ASN A 67 17.74 -1.65 9.84
C ASN A 67 17.71 -2.75 8.75
N PRO A 68 17.08 -3.92 9.00
CA PRO A 68 16.98 -5.00 8.01
C PRO A 68 16.32 -4.57 6.69
N LEU A 69 15.37 -3.63 6.71
CA LEU A 69 14.75 -3.14 5.48
C LEU A 69 15.71 -2.30 4.64
N SER A 70 16.63 -1.57 5.27
CA SER A 70 17.69 -0.82 4.58
C SER A 70 18.69 -1.75 3.91
N LEU A 71 19.09 -2.83 4.61
CA LEU A 71 19.94 -3.88 4.05
C LEU A 71 19.29 -4.56 2.85
N LEU A 72 18.00 -4.91 2.96
CA LEU A 72 17.25 -5.51 1.87
C LEU A 72 17.10 -4.56 0.68
N LYS A 73 16.76 -3.29 0.92
CA LYS A 73 16.72 -2.23 -0.11
C LYS A 73 18.05 -2.22 -0.87
N GLN A 74 19.17 -2.14 -0.17
CA GLN A 74 20.49 -2.06 -0.80
C GLN A 74 20.82 -3.31 -1.61
N ARG A 75 20.47 -4.51 -1.11
CA ARG A 75 20.66 -5.78 -1.84
C ARG A 75 19.93 -5.77 -3.19
N ILE A 76 18.68 -5.29 -3.20
CA ILE A 76 17.87 -5.20 -4.42
C ILE A 76 18.47 -4.16 -5.38
N VAL A 77 18.83 -2.97 -4.88
CA VAL A 77 19.49 -1.92 -5.68
C VAL A 77 20.78 -2.45 -6.32
N ASP A 78 21.63 -3.11 -5.53
CA ASP A 78 22.89 -3.70 -6.00
C ASP A 78 22.65 -4.76 -7.08
N HIS A 79 21.59 -5.56 -6.95
CA HIS A 79 21.18 -6.52 -7.98
C HIS A 79 20.84 -5.82 -9.31
N PHE A 80 19.98 -4.81 -9.29
CA PHE A 80 19.60 -4.09 -10.52
C PHE A 80 20.79 -3.34 -11.14
N HIS A 81 21.65 -2.74 -10.32
CA HIS A 81 22.86 -2.05 -10.80
C HIS A 81 23.91 -2.99 -11.40
N ARG A 82 23.96 -4.25 -10.95
CA ARG A 82 24.81 -5.29 -11.55
C ARG A 82 24.24 -5.82 -12.85
N ASN A 83 22.96 -6.18 -12.86
CA ASN A 83 22.33 -6.90 -13.97
C ASN A 83 21.79 -6.00 -15.10
N HIS A 84 21.55 -4.72 -14.82
CA HIS A 84 21.09 -3.76 -15.83
C HIS A 84 22.09 -2.62 -15.98
N ARG A 85 23.01 -2.78 -16.92
CA ARG A 85 24.04 -1.79 -17.26
C ARG A 85 23.92 -1.34 -18.71
N ARG A 86 24.29 -0.08 -18.97
CA ARG A 86 24.38 0.43 -20.34
C ARG A 86 25.49 -0.31 -21.11
N ALA A 87 25.49 -0.23 -22.44
CA ALA A 87 26.42 -0.96 -23.33
C ALA A 87 27.92 -0.78 -23.00
N ASN A 88 28.30 0.32 -22.32
CA ASN A 88 29.67 0.54 -21.84
C ASN A 88 30.01 -0.21 -20.53
N HIS A 89 29.09 -1.01 -20.00
CA HIS A 89 29.19 -1.83 -18.78
C HIS A 89 29.60 -1.08 -17.50
N ARG A 90 29.59 0.25 -17.51
CA ARG A 90 30.05 1.09 -16.38
C ARG A 90 28.92 1.79 -15.64
N THR A 91 27.86 2.17 -16.34
CA THR A 91 26.78 2.99 -15.74
C THR A 91 25.54 2.13 -15.48
N PRO A 92 25.06 2.05 -14.23
CA PRO A 92 23.76 1.45 -13.92
C PRO A 92 22.64 2.12 -14.71
N VAL A 93 21.65 1.33 -15.14
CA VAL A 93 20.53 1.91 -15.90
C VAL A 93 19.46 2.50 -14.99
N PHE A 94 19.19 1.86 -13.85
CA PHE A 94 18.13 2.29 -12.94
C PHE A 94 18.60 3.41 -12.01
N ALA A 95 17.96 4.58 -12.13
CA ALA A 95 18.04 5.62 -11.10
C ALA A 95 17.38 5.13 -9.81
N VAL A 96 17.90 5.54 -8.64
CA VAL A 96 17.28 5.24 -7.35
C VAL A 96 16.59 6.50 -6.85
N CYS A 97 15.27 6.42 -6.66
CA CYS A 97 14.40 7.52 -6.25
C CYS A 97 13.82 7.20 -4.86
N ASP A 98 14.55 7.58 -3.80
CA ASP A 98 14.19 7.28 -2.40
C ASP A 98 13.92 8.55 -1.57
N SER A 99 13.71 9.68 -2.24
CA SER A 99 13.45 11.00 -1.65
C SER A 99 12.15 11.64 -2.13
N GLU A 100 11.30 10.88 -2.85
CA GLU A 100 10.01 11.41 -3.30
C GLU A 100 9.08 11.70 -2.12
N ASN A 101 8.20 12.69 -2.27
CA ASN A 101 7.31 13.16 -1.21
C ASN A 101 6.33 12.06 -0.77
N ARG A 102 6.06 12.00 0.54
CA ARG A 102 5.09 11.06 1.13
C ARG A 102 3.65 11.51 0.92
N VAL A 103 3.41 12.82 1.01
CA VAL A 103 2.13 13.43 0.62
C VAL A 103 2.13 13.62 -0.90
N VAL A 104 1.16 13.00 -1.55
CA VAL A 104 0.96 13.03 -3.01
C VAL A 104 -0.44 13.53 -3.32
N SER A 105 -0.66 13.99 -4.55
CA SER A 105 -2.01 14.30 -5.01
C SER A 105 -2.84 13.02 -5.15
N THR A 106 -4.17 13.14 -5.01
CA THR A 106 -5.09 12.03 -5.32
C THR A 106 -4.98 11.62 -6.79
N PHE A 107 -4.67 12.58 -7.67
CA PHE A 107 -4.34 12.29 -9.06
C PHE A 107 -3.14 11.34 -9.18
N ASP A 108 -2.02 11.65 -8.54
CA ASP A 108 -0.81 10.82 -8.61
C ASP A 108 -1.06 9.43 -8.00
N ASN A 109 -1.73 9.37 -6.83
CA ASN A 109 -1.98 8.10 -6.14
C ASN A 109 -3.03 7.22 -6.83
N PHE A 110 -3.94 7.78 -7.65
CA PHE A 110 -5.04 7.01 -8.20
C PHE A 110 -5.27 7.25 -9.70
N ASP A 111 -5.60 8.48 -10.10
CA ASP A 111 -6.05 8.78 -11.46
C ASP A 111 -4.96 8.56 -12.51
N SER A 112 -3.72 8.91 -12.17
CA SER A 112 -2.54 8.70 -13.02
C SER A 112 -2.29 7.22 -13.31
N LEU A 113 -2.78 6.34 -12.42
CA LEU A 113 -2.72 4.89 -12.48
C LEU A 113 -4.01 4.25 -13.01
N LEU A 114 -4.91 5.06 -13.59
CA LEU A 114 -6.18 4.60 -14.17
C LEU A 114 -7.10 3.89 -13.17
N ILE A 115 -6.90 4.13 -11.86
CA ILE A 115 -7.75 3.56 -10.81
C ILE A 115 -9.13 4.24 -10.91
N PRO A 116 -10.25 3.50 -11.01
CA PRO A 116 -11.58 4.12 -11.12
C PRO A 116 -11.96 5.02 -9.93
N GLU A 117 -12.81 6.03 -10.15
CA GLU A 117 -13.29 6.95 -9.10
C GLU A 117 -14.06 6.25 -7.98
N ASP A 118 -14.75 5.16 -8.29
CA ASP A 118 -15.54 4.34 -7.35
C ASP A 118 -14.75 3.18 -6.73
N HIS A 119 -13.45 3.09 -7.02
CA HIS A 119 -12.60 2.03 -6.50
C HIS A 119 -12.45 2.09 -4.98
N VAL A 120 -12.49 0.92 -4.32
CA VAL A 120 -12.49 0.82 -2.86
C VAL A 120 -11.27 1.47 -2.22
N SER A 121 -10.09 1.40 -2.85
CA SER A 121 -8.86 2.00 -2.34
C SER A 121 -8.94 3.52 -2.14
N ARG A 122 -9.87 4.22 -2.81
CA ARG A 122 -10.08 5.66 -2.66
C ARG A 122 -10.87 6.01 -1.39
N ARG A 123 -11.47 5.06 -0.68
CA ARG A 123 -12.29 5.35 0.49
C ARG A 123 -11.44 5.91 1.63
N PRO A 124 -11.96 6.87 2.42
CA PRO A 124 -11.28 7.35 3.63
C PRO A 124 -11.05 6.27 4.68
N ALA A 125 -11.76 5.14 4.61
CA ALA A 125 -11.58 3.99 5.47
C ALA A 125 -10.34 3.15 5.14
N ASP A 126 -9.76 3.31 3.94
CA ASP A 126 -8.61 2.54 3.43
C ASP A 126 -7.36 3.43 3.23
N THR A 127 -7.54 4.73 3.00
CA THR A 127 -6.46 5.70 2.69
C THR A 127 -6.37 6.82 3.72
N TYR A 128 -5.14 7.25 4.05
CA TYR A 128 -4.90 8.42 4.89
C TYR A 128 -4.88 9.72 4.08
N TYR A 129 -5.94 10.51 4.20
CA TYR A 129 -6.13 11.79 3.51
C TYR A 129 -5.67 12.97 4.37
N VAL A 130 -4.91 13.87 3.74
CA VAL A 130 -4.54 15.17 4.32
C VAL A 130 -5.65 16.19 4.04
N ASN A 131 -6.21 16.14 2.82
CA ASN A 131 -7.42 16.85 2.40
C ASN A 131 -8.03 16.08 1.22
N LYS A 132 -9.09 16.58 0.61
CA LYS A 132 -9.76 15.93 -0.53
C LYS A 132 -8.84 15.69 -1.74
N ASP A 133 -7.82 16.53 -1.92
CA ASP A 133 -6.96 16.54 -3.11
C ASP A 133 -5.59 15.90 -2.87
N THR A 134 -5.25 15.57 -1.62
CA THR A 134 -3.94 15.01 -1.24
C THR A 134 -4.04 13.96 -0.14
N CYS A 135 -3.21 12.92 -0.25
CA CYS A 135 -3.13 11.82 0.71
C CYS A 135 -1.67 11.44 0.98
N LEU A 136 -1.46 10.69 2.07
CA LEU A 136 -0.24 9.90 2.18
C LEU A 136 -0.31 8.77 1.14
N ARG A 137 0.75 8.61 0.35
CA ARG A 137 0.80 7.61 -0.72
C ARG A 137 0.50 6.20 -0.19
N ALA A 138 -0.43 5.50 -0.84
CA ALA A 138 -0.81 4.13 -0.47
C ALA A 138 0.09 3.07 -1.12
N HIS A 139 0.87 3.48 -2.12
CA HIS A 139 1.84 2.64 -2.84
C HIS A 139 2.90 3.51 -3.52
N THR A 140 4.09 2.96 -3.74
CA THR A 140 5.20 3.65 -4.45
C THR A 140 4.89 3.90 -5.92
N SER A 141 3.94 3.18 -6.51
CA SER A 141 3.44 3.39 -7.87
C SER A 141 2.85 4.81 -8.09
N ALA A 142 2.49 5.52 -7.02
CA ALA A 142 2.02 6.91 -7.08
C ALA A 142 3.05 7.86 -7.74
N HIS A 143 4.33 7.46 -7.80
CA HIS A 143 5.40 8.24 -8.43
C HIS A 143 5.68 7.84 -9.88
N GLN A 144 5.02 6.81 -10.43
CA GLN A 144 5.30 6.37 -11.81
C GLN A 144 5.08 7.52 -12.80
N PHE A 145 3.92 8.16 -12.76
CA PHE A 145 3.56 9.24 -13.68
C PHE A 145 4.55 10.41 -13.60
N SER A 146 4.83 10.90 -12.39
CA SER A 146 5.68 12.07 -12.18
C SER A 146 7.14 11.81 -12.57
N LEU A 147 7.68 10.63 -12.28
CA LEU A 147 9.05 10.24 -12.63
C LEU A 147 9.21 10.01 -14.14
N ILE A 148 8.24 9.36 -14.79
CA ILE A 148 8.22 9.20 -16.26
C ILE A 148 8.13 10.56 -16.94
N ARG A 149 7.26 11.45 -16.44
CA ARG A 149 7.11 12.82 -16.95
C ARG A 149 8.38 13.67 -16.80
N LYS A 150 9.20 13.39 -15.77
CA LYS A 150 10.55 13.98 -15.61
C LYS A 150 11.57 13.41 -16.61
N GLY A 151 11.19 12.43 -17.43
CA GLY A 151 12.02 11.83 -18.49
C GLY A 151 12.81 10.59 -18.05
N LEU A 152 12.45 9.96 -16.92
CA LEU A 152 13.12 8.75 -16.47
C LEU A 152 12.56 7.52 -17.19
N ASP A 153 13.46 6.79 -17.88
CA ASP A 153 13.13 5.53 -18.56
C ASP A 153 13.40 4.29 -17.70
N ALA A 154 14.16 4.42 -16.62
CA ALA A 154 14.47 3.32 -15.73
C ALA A 154 14.73 3.83 -14.31
N PHE A 155 13.89 3.41 -13.36
CA PHE A 155 14.03 3.84 -11.98
C PHE A 155 13.52 2.81 -10.98
N LEU A 156 14.11 2.83 -9.80
CA LEU A 156 13.63 2.17 -8.60
C LEU A 156 13.11 3.24 -7.65
N ALA A 157 11.80 3.32 -7.42
CA ALA A 157 11.23 4.22 -6.42
C ALA A 157 11.04 3.49 -5.10
N VAL A 158 11.60 4.00 -4.00
CA VAL A 158 11.59 3.31 -2.71
C VAL A 158 11.08 4.24 -1.63
N GLY A 159 10.20 3.75 -0.77
CA GLY A 159 9.72 4.57 0.33
C GLY A 159 8.70 3.87 1.19
N ASP A 160 8.39 4.52 2.31
CA ASP A 160 7.22 4.24 3.14
C ASP A 160 5.93 4.58 2.41
N VAL A 161 4.92 3.77 2.66
CA VAL A 161 3.56 3.88 2.14
C VAL A 161 2.58 3.64 3.29
N TYR A 162 1.39 4.21 3.19
CA TYR A 162 0.47 4.32 4.31
C TYR A 162 -0.91 3.79 3.94
N ARG A 163 -1.47 2.89 4.76
CA ARG A 163 -2.80 2.31 4.56
C ARG A 163 -3.52 2.18 5.89
N ARG A 164 -4.84 2.41 5.86
CA ARG A 164 -5.72 2.07 6.99
C ARG A 164 -6.10 0.61 6.81
N ASP A 165 -5.49 -0.26 7.60
CA ASP A 165 -5.62 -1.70 7.45
C ASP A 165 -5.85 -2.39 8.81
N GLU A 166 -6.00 -3.71 8.81
CA GLU A 166 -6.15 -4.56 9.99
C GLU A 166 -4.92 -4.53 10.91
N ILE A 167 -5.09 -4.91 12.18
CA ILE A 167 -3.99 -4.99 13.16
C ILE A 167 -3.67 -6.46 13.38
N ASP A 168 -2.62 -6.93 12.73
CA ASP A 168 -2.07 -8.25 12.94
C ASP A 168 -0.55 -8.26 12.73
N ARG A 169 0.04 -9.46 12.73
CA ARG A 169 1.50 -9.66 12.62
C ARG A 169 2.08 -9.31 11.25
N THR A 170 1.24 -9.13 10.25
CA THR A 170 1.58 -8.89 8.84
C THR A 170 1.11 -7.53 8.32
N HIS A 171 0.18 -6.87 9.00
CA HIS A 171 -0.39 -5.57 8.64
C HIS A 171 0.03 -4.48 9.63
N TYR A 172 0.60 -3.41 9.10
CA TYR A 172 0.99 -2.22 9.87
C TYR A 172 0.64 -0.97 9.06
N PRO A 173 0.21 0.14 9.70
CA PRO A 173 -0.34 1.29 8.98
C PRO A 173 0.70 2.05 8.14
N CYS A 174 1.98 1.80 8.38
CA CYS A 174 3.10 2.25 7.56
C CYS A 174 3.98 1.04 7.24
N PHE A 175 4.28 0.82 5.97
CA PHE A 175 5.21 -0.21 5.53
C PHE A 175 5.96 0.31 4.30
N HIS A 176 6.92 -0.43 3.77
CA HIS A 176 7.80 0.06 2.72
C HIS A 176 7.67 -0.76 1.45
N GLN A 177 7.72 -0.05 0.33
CA GLN A 177 7.72 -0.66 -0.99
C GLN A 177 8.94 -0.22 -1.80
N MET A 178 9.26 -1.05 -2.78
CA MET A 178 10.10 -0.70 -3.90
C MET A 178 9.35 -0.94 -5.20
N GLU A 179 9.19 0.11 -5.98
CA GLU A 179 8.69 0.09 -7.34
C GLU A 179 9.89 0.02 -8.29
N GLY A 180 9.80 -0.78 -9.37
CA GLY A 180 10.73 -0.70 -10.48
C GLY A 180 10.00 -0.51 -11.79
N VAL A 181 10.42 0.50 -12.56
CA VAL A 181 9.88 0.79 -13.89
C VAL A 181 10.99 0.71 -14.91
N ARG A 182 10.70 0.10 -16.07
CA ARG A 182 11.57 0.14 -17.23
C ARG A 182 10.81 0.36 -18.52
N LEU A 183 11.17 1.44 -19.21
CA LEU A 183 10.70 1.81 -20.53
C LEU A 183 11.73 1.44 -21.61
N PHE A 184 11.22 1.23 -22.82
CA PHE A 184 11.96 0.89 -24.01
C PHE A 184 11.41 1.69 -25.19
N SER A 185 12.33 2.27 -25.95
CA SER A 185 12.06 2.63 -27.35
C SER A 185 11.95 1.37 -28.22
N GLN A 186 11.41 1.52 -29.43
CA GLN A 186 11.37 0.44 -30.42
C GLN A 186 12.75 -0.18 -30.66
N ASP A 187 13.77 0.67 -30.83
CA ASP A 187 15.15 0.24 -31.06
C ASP A 187 15.75 -0.53 -29.89
N GLU A 188 15.37 -0.21 -28.66
CA GLU A 188 15.84 -0.91 -27.47
C GLU A 188 15.14 -2.25 -27.26
N LEU A 189 13.86 -2.34 -27.64
CA LEU A 189 13.07 -3.56 -27.47
C LEU A 189 13.41 -4.62 -28.53
N PHE A 190 13.55 -4.21 -29.80
CA PHE A 190 13.76 -5.13 -30.92
C PHE A 190 15.17 -5.06 -31.52
N GLY A 191 15.97 -4.03 -31.21
CA GLY A 191 17.31 -3.85 -31.75
C GLY A 191 17.33 -3.10 -33.08
N ARG A 192 18.31 -2.19 -33.24
CA ARG A 192 18.48 -1.30 -34.42
C ARG A 192 18.68 -2.00 -35.77
N HIS A 193 19.07 -3.27 -35.76
CA HIS A 193 19.44 -4.03 -36.97
C HIS A 193 18.34 -4.98 -37.45
N ILE A 194 17.27 -5.15 -36.67
CA ILE A 194 16.12 -5.90 -37.15
C ILE A 194 15.28 -4.90 -37.96
N LYS A 195 15.37 -4.99 -39.30
CA LYS A 195 14.32 -4.47 -40.19
C LYS A 195 13.08 -5.36 -40.03
N SER A 196 12.54 -5.47 -38.82
CA SER A 196 11.31 -6.23 -38.61
C SER A 196 10.16 -5.38 -39.09
N ASP A 197 9.21 -6.01 -39.76
CA ASP A 197 7.85 -5.48 -39.90
C ASP A 197 7.15 -5.34 -38.52
N SER A 198 7.76 -5.87 -37.45
CA SER A 198 7.30 -5.75 -36.06
C SER A 198 7.33 -4.28 -35.60
N GLN A 199 6.14 -3.68 -35.54
CA GLN A 199 5.89 -2.39 -34.94
C GLN A 199 5.61 -2.55 -33.45
N VAL A 200 6.00 -1.57 -32.64
CA VAL A 200 5.67 -1.56 -31.20
C VAL A 200 4.14 -1.52 -31.01
N PHE A 201 3.50 -0.69 -31.82
CA PHE A 201 2.07 -0.42 -31.76
C PHE A 201 1.33 -1.04 -32.94
N GLU A 202 0.10 -1.48 -32.71
CA GLU A 202 -0.83 -1.92 -33.75
C GLU A 202 -2.24 -1.41 -33.41
N ASN A 203 -3.14 -1.44 -34.40
CA ASN A 203 -4.56 -1.26 -34.15
C ASN A 203 -5.21 -2.63 -34.04
N GLY A 204 -5.35 -3.13 -32.80
CA GLY A 204 -5.94 -4.42 -32.51
C GLY A 204 -6.98 -4.38 -31.39
N GLU A 205 -7.34 -5.55 -30.90
CA GLU A 205 -8.21 -5.73 -29.74
C GLU A 205 -7.38 -6.09 -28.51
N GLN A 206 -7.92 -5.79 -27.33
CA GLN A 206 -7.36 -6.25 -26.06
C GLN A 206 -7.67 -7.74 -25.89
N THR A 207 -6.65 -8.53 -25.58
CA THR A 207 -6.77 -9.96 -25.26
C THR A 207 -6.17 -10.22 -23.88
N PRO A 208 -6.33 -11.41 -23.27
CA PRO A 208 -5.67 -11.74 -22.01
C PRO A 208 -4.14 -11.54 -22.06
N GLU A 209 -3.52 -11.66 -23.23
CA GLU A 209 -2.07 -11.62 -23.41
C GLU A 209 -1.52 -10.22 -23.77
N LYS A 210 -2.36 -9.27 -24.22
CA LYS A 210 -1.90 -7.95 -24.67
C LYS A 210 -2.96 -6.84 -24.63
N GLN A 211 -2.49 -5.59 -24.62
CA GLN A 211 -3.32 -4.41 -24.82
C GLN A 211 -3.70 -4.22 -26.30
N ALA A 212 -4.82 -3.52 -26.55
CA ALA A 212 -5.32 -3.25 -27.90
C ALA A 212 -4.30 -2.52 -28.79
N GLY A 213 -3.56 -1.57 -28.22
CA GLY A 213 -2.56 -0.77 -28.92
C GLY A 213 -1.19 -1.42 -29.06
N HIS A 214 -0.93 -2.56 -28.42
CA HIS A 214 0.37 -3.24 -28.47
C HIS A 214 0.35 -4.39 -29.46
N SER A 215 1.43 -4.53 -30.24
CA SER A 215 1.62 -5.73 -31.04
C SER A 215 1.87 -6.95 -30.18
N ARG A 216 1.56 -8.13 -30.72
CA ARG A 216 1.83 -9.41 -30.04
C ARG A 216 3.32 -9.55 -29.67
N ASP A 217 4.20 -9.16 -30.58
CA ASP A 217 5.66 -9.22 -30.37
C ASP A 217 6.10 -8.30 -29.25
N THR A 218 5.52 -7.10 -29.16
CA THR A 218 5.78 -6.14 -28.07
C THR A 218 5.38 -6.70 -26.72
N ALA A 219 4.14 -7.18 -26.61
CA ALA A 219 3.64 -7.75 -25.37
C ALA A 219 4.49 -8.94 -24.92
N LEU A 220 4.89 -9.82 -25.83
CA LEU A 220 5.73 -10.97 -25.54
C LEU A 220 7.15 -10.55 -25.11
N ALA A 221 7.78 -9.62 -25.84
CA ALA A 221 9.13 -9.15 -25.52
C ALA A 221 9.20 -8.49 -24.14
N LEU A 222 8.20 -7.66 -23.80
CA LEU A 222 8.10 -7.02 -22.49
C LEU A 222 7.88 -8.04 -21.38
N GLN A 223 6.99 -9.02 -21.58
CA GLN A 223 6.76 -10.09 -20.62
C GLN A 223 8.02 -10.93 -20.38
N VAL A 224 8.73 -11.32 -21.44
CA VAL A 224 9.99 -12.08 -21.31
C VAL A 224 11.02 -11.28 -20.54
N HIS A 225 11.22 -10.00 -20.90
CA HIS A 225 12.19 -9.15 -20.21
C HIS A 225 11.82 -8.94 -18.73
N LEU A 226 10.55 -8.68 -18.44
CA LEU A 226 10.03 -8.51 -17.08
C LEU A 226 10.27 -9.78 -16.25
N LYS A 227 9.78 -10.92 -16.73
CA LYS A 227 9.85 -12.19 -16.00
C LYS A 227 11.31 -12.62 -15.76
N GLN A 228 12.18 -12.49 -16.76
CA GLN A 228 13.61 -12.79 -16.58
C GLN A 228 14.27 -11.88 -15.53
N SER A 229 13.96 -10.59 -15.52
CA SER A 229 14.51 -9.64 -14.55
C SER A 229 14.09 -9.99 -13.12
N LEU A 230 12.81 -10.34 -12.93
CA LEU A 230 12.25 -10.65 -11.62
C LEU A 230 12.60 -12.05 -11.12
N GLU A 231 12.71 -13.05 -12.01
CA GLU A 231 13.24 -14.36 -11.64
C GLU A 231 14.72 -14.27 -11.23
N ALA A 232 15.52 -13.43 -11.90
CA ALA A 232 16.89 -13.19 -11.48
C ALA A 232 16.96 -12.56 -10.09
N LEU A 233 16.07 -11.61 -9.79
CA LEU A 233 15.96 -11.02 -8.45
C LEU A 233 15.52 -12.06 -7.42
N ALA A 234 14.53 -12.89 -7.73
CA ALA A 234 14.07 -13.94 -6.83
C ALA A 234 15.20 -14.95 -6.54
N ARG A 235 16.01 -15.35 -7.55
CA ARG A 235 17.18 -16.21 -7.34
C ARG A 235 18.27 -15.54 -6.50
N GLU A 236 18.45 -14.22 -6.63
CA GLU A 236 19.37 -13.45 -5.78
C GLU A 236 18.92 -13.48 -4.32
N LEU A 237 17.62 -13.32 -4.05
CA LEU A 237 17.08 -13.21 -2.70
C LEU A 237 16.89 -14.57 -2.02
N PHE A 238 16.28 -15.53 -2.72
CA PHE A 238 15.85 -16.82 -2.17
C PHE A 238 16.79 -17.99 -2.50
N GLY A 239 17.82 -17.75 -3.33
CA GLY A 239 18.78 -18.76 -3.76
C GLY A 239 18.51 -19.29 -5.17
N GLN A 240 19.52 -19.91 -5.78
CA GLN A 240 19.45 -20.34 -7.19
C GLN A 240 18.41 -21.42 -7.45
N GLU A 241 18.10 -22.24 -6.44
CA GLU A 241 17.11 -23.33 -6.50
C GLU A 241 15.70 -22.87 -6.12
N ALA A 242 15.44 -21.56 -6.01
CA ALA A 242 14.13 -21.05 -5.63
C ALA A 242 13.06 -21.48 -6.67
N GLU A 243 12.06 -22.21 -6.19
CA GLU A 243 10.90 -22.59 -6.99
C GLU A 243 9.93 -21.42 -7.10
N MET A 244 9.52 -21.12 -8.33
CA MET A 244 8.76 -19.91 -8.69
C MET A 244 7.54 -20.28 -9.53
N ARG A 245 6.45 -19.52 -9.37
CA ARG A 245 5.32 -19.56 -10.30
C ARG A 245 4.76 -18.16 -10.55
N TRP A 246 4.25 -17.97 -11.76
CA TRP A 246 3.54 -16.77 -12.18
C TRP A 246 2.05 -17.01 -12.02
N VAL A 247 1.36 -16.09 -11.34
CA VAL A 247 -0.10 -16.10 -11.17
C VAL A 247 -0.67 -14.91 -11.92
N ASP A 248 -1.69 -15.13 -12.76
CA ASP A 248 -2.36 -14.04 -13.46
C ASP A 248 -3.08 -13.15 -12.44
N ALA A 249 -2.88 -11.84 -12.57
CA ALA A 249 -3.44 -10.83 -11.67
C ALA A 249 -4.12 -9.71 -12.47
N TYR A 250 -4.66 -8.72 -11.76
CA TYR A 250 -5.23 -7.53 -12.38
C TYR A 250 -4.82 -6.29 -11.59
N PHE A 251 -4.21 -5.33 -12.28
CA PHE A 251 -3.97 -3.98 -11.77
C PHE A 251 -4.44 -2.97 -12.82
N PRO A 252 -5.15 -1.89 -12.45
CA PRO A 252 -5.67 -0.91 -13.41
C PRO A 252 -4.61 -0.28 -14.32
N PHE A 253 -3.36 -0.21 -13.86
CA PHE A 253 -2.22 0.42 -14.55
C PHE A 253 -1.29 -0.55 -15.29
N THR A 254 -1.58 -1.86 -15.29
CA THR A 254 -0.82 -2.85 -16.09
C THR A 254 -1.71 -3.86 -16.79
N HIS A 255 -1.34 -4.26 -18.01
CA HIS A 255 -1.98 -5.35 -18.74
C HIS A 255 -1.06 -5.93 -19.82
N PRO A 256 -0.77 -7.25 -19.83
CA PRO A 256 -1.14 -8.23 -18.81
C PRO A 256 -0.41 -8.00 -17.48
N SER A 257 -0.98 -8.53 -16.41
CA SER A 257 -0.54 -8.38 -15.02
C SER A 257 -0.28 -9.73 -14.37
N PHE A 258 0.74 -9.80 -13.52
CA PHE A 258 1.15 -11.04 -12.85
C PHE A 258 1.60 -10.77 -11.42
N GLU A 259 1.40 -11.76 -10.57
CA GLU A 259 2.09 -11.90 -9.30
C GLU A 259 3.16 -12.99 -9.43
N LEU A 260 4.31 -12.77 -8.79
CA LEU A 260 5.34 -13.79 -8.63
C LEU A 260 5.20 -14.39 -7.24
N GLU A 261 5.09 -15.71 -7.17
CA GLU A 261 5.12 -16.45 -5.92
C GLU A 261 6.36 -17.35 -5.85
N VAL A 262 6.91 -17.50 -4.65
CA VAL A 262 8.02 -18.42 -4.35
C VAL A 262 7.59 -19.47 -3.34
N ILE A 263 8.17 -20.67 -3.40
CA ILE A 263 8.00 -21.66 -2.33
C ILE A 263 8.84 -21.25 -1.12
N PHE A 264 8.18 -21.09 0.02
CA PHE A 264 8.82 -20.87 1.31
C PHE A 264 8.11 -21.70 2.39
N ASP A 265 8.88 -22.44 3.18
CA ASP A 265 8.37 -23.38 4.20
C ASP A 265 7.22 -24.28 3.70
N GLY A 266 7.36 -24.77 2.46
CA GLY A 266 6.39 -25.67 1.82
C GLY A 266 5.08 -25.01 1.35
N LYS A 267 5.01 -23.68 1.36
CA LYS A 267 3.85 -22.91 0.89
C LYS A 267 4.25 -21.93 -0.21
N TRP A 268 3.32 -21.67 -1.13
CA TRP A 268 3.48 -20.58 -2.09
C TRP A 268 3.21 -19.25 -1.40
N VAL A 269 4.14 -18.31 -1.56
CA VAL A 269 4.03 -16.96 -0.98
C VAL A 269 4.28 -15.93 -2.08
N GLU A 270 3.31 -15.04 -2.27
CA GLU A 270 3.41 -13.88 -3.15
C GLU A 270 4.47 -12.91 -2.66
N VAL A 271 5.43 -12.59 -3.55
CA VAL A 271 6.57 -11.71 -3.26
C VAL A 271 6.48 -10.35 -3.93
N LEU A 272 5.76 -10.23 -5.05
CA LEU A 272 5.57 -8.99 -5.80
C LEU A 272 4.41 -9.09 -6.80
N GLY A 273 3.87 -7.92 -7.16
CA GLY A 273 2.99 -7.72 -8.32
C GLY A 273 3.72 -6.98 -9.44
N CYS A 274 3.40 -7.27 -10.69
CA CYS A 274 4.03 -6.66 -11.85
C CYS A 274 3.17 -6.74 -13.11
N GLY A 275 3.62 -6.09 -14.19
CA GLY A 275 2.97 -6.24 -15.49
C GLY A 275 3.51 -5.31 -16.56
N VAL A 276 2.95 -5.42 -17.75
CA VAL A 276 3.20 -4.49 -18.86
C VAL A 276 2.41 -3.21 -18.59
N MET A 277 3.05 -2.05 -18.57
CA MET A 277 2.40 -0.77 -18.23
C MET A 277 1.30 -0.43 -19.24
N GLN A 278 0.18 0.09 -18.75
CA GLN A 278 -0.90 0.58 -19.61
C GLN A 278 -0.41 1.72 -20.50
N GLN A 279 -0.67 1.63 -21.80
CA GLN A 279 -0.18 2.64 -22.75
C GLN A 279 -0.81 4.02 -22.51
N ASP A 280 -2.03 4.08 -21.98
CA ASP A 280 -2.67 5.35 -21.61
C ASP A 280 -1.91 6.10 -20.52
N LEU A 281 -1.38 5.40 -19.52
CA LEU A 281 -0.52 6.00 -18.49
C LEU A 281 0.72 6.62 -19.14
N LEU A 282 1.40 5.86 -20.02
CA LEU A 282 2.61 6.34 -20.71
C LEU A 282 2.32 7.53 -21.63
N ARG A 283 1.22 7.50 -22.38
CA ARG A 283 0.77 8.64 -23.21
C ARG A 283 0.53 9.87 -22.36
N ASN A 284 -0.18 9.74 -21.24
CA ASN A 284 -0.49 10.85 -20.34
C ASN A 284 0.76 11.44 -19.68
N ALA A 285 1.77 10.61 -19.41
CA ALA A 285 3.05 11.04 -18.86
C ALA A 285 4.00 11.67 -19.90
N GLY A 286 3.64 11.66 -21.19
CA GLY A 286 4.46 12.19 -22.28
C GLY A 286 5.48 11.20 -22.86
N ALA A 287 5.39 9.92 -22.52
CA ALA A 287 6.23 8.82 -23.02
C ALA A 287 5.45 7.88 -23.95
N GLY A 288 4.50 8.42 -24.73
CA GLY A 288 3.58 7.65 -25.56
C GLY A 288 4.24 6.89 -26.72
N ASP A 289 5.47 7.25 -27.08
CA ASP A 289 6.32 6.59 -28.08
C ASP A 289 7.10 5.39 -27.52
N LYS A 290 7.04 5.17 -26.20
CA LYS A 290 7.70 4.08 -25.49
C LYS A 290 6.69 3.06 -24.99
N VAL A 291 7.21 1.89 -24.65
CA VAL A 291 6.50 0.82 -23.94
C VAL A 291 7.33 0.36 -22.75
N GLY A 292 6.72 -0.27 -21.77
CA GLY A 292 7.47 -0.65 -20.58
C GLY A 292 6.75 -1.65 -19.69
N TRP A 293 7.49 -2.08 -18.68
CA TRP A 293 6.96 -2.89 -17.59
C TRP A 293 7.23 -2.21 -16.25
N ALA A 294 6.42 -2.58 -15.26
CA ALA A 294 6.57 -2.16 -13.88
C ALA A 294 6.42 -3.34 -12.92
N PHE A 295 7.01 -3.23 -11.74
CA PHE A 295 6.76 -4.12 -10.60
C PHE A 295 6.73 -3.32 -9.30
N GLY A 296 6.02 -3.84 -8.31
CA GLY A 296 6.02 -3.36 -6.94
C GLY A 296 6.21 -4.52 -5.96
N LEU A 297 7.12 -4.35 -5.01
CA LEU A 297 7.38 -5.33 -3.95
C LEU A 297 7.26 -4.70 -2.57
N GLY A 298 6.81 -5.49 -1.59
CA GLY A 298 6.76 -5.09 -0.18
C GLY A 298 8.03 -5.52 0.56
N LEU A 299 8.76 -4.57 1.13
CA LEU A 299 10.04 -4.86 1.78
C LEU A 299 9.86 -5.65 3.09
N GLU A 300 8.85 -5.35 3.89
CA GLU A 300 8.55 -6.07 5.13
C GLU A 300 8.18 -7.52 4.84
N ARG A 301 7.30 -7.78 3.88
CA ARG A 301 6.92 -9.15 3.52
C ARG A 301 8.15 -9.96 3.11
N LEU A 302 8.98 -9.42 2.23
CA LEU A 302 10.24 -10.06 1.83
C LEU A 302 11.18 -10.27 3.02
N ALA A 303 11.39 -9.25 3.86
CA ALA A 303 12.29 -9.33 5.01
C ALA A 303 11.80 -10.33 6.07
N MET A 304 10.49 -10.42 6.31
CA MET A 304 9.89 -11.41 7.20
C MET A 304 10.19 -12.84 6.74
N ILE A 305 10.07 -13.10 5.44
CA ILE A 305 10.38 -14.39 4.84
C ILE A 305 11.90 -14.67 4.87
N LEU A 306 12.68 -13.75 4.32
CA LEU A 306 14.13 -13.90 4.16
C LEU A 306 14.83 -14.05 5.51
N TYR A 307 14.46 -13.22 6.48
CA TYR A 307 15.11 -13.19 7.79
C TYR A 307 14.35 -14.00 8.85
N GLY A 308 13.16 -14.54 8.58
CA GLY A 308 12.37 -15.26 9.58
C GLY A 308 11.85 -14.35 10.70
N ILE A 309 11.54 -13.09 10.38
CA ILE A 309 10.99 -12.13 11.34
C ILE A 309 9.49 -12.39 11.45
N PRO A 310 8.95 -12.73 12.63
CA PRO A 310 7.62 -13.29 12.74
C PRO A 310 6.52 -12.22 12.97
N ASP A 311 6.89 -10.94 13.03
CA ASP A 311 5.96 -9.84 13.33
C ASP A 311 6.50 -8.53 12.74
N ILE A 312 5.67 -7.85 11.94
CA ILE A 312 6.01 -6.59 11.27
C ILE A 312 6.38 -5.46 12.24
N ARG A 313 5.85 -5.47 13.47
CA ARG A 313 6.16 -4.45 14.49
C ARG A 313 7.64 -4.46 14.89
N LEU A 314 8.34 -5.58 14.70
CA LEU A 314 9.77 -5.69 15.00
C LEU A 314 10.62 -4.77 14.11
N PHE A 315 10.19 -4.42 12.89
CA PHE A 315 10.92 -3.45 12.06
C PHE A 315 10.94 -2.03 12.65
N TRP A 316 9.97 -1.75 13.53
CA TRP A 316 9.78 -0.45 14.18
C TRP A 316 10.32 -0.42 15.62
N THR A 317 10.76 -1.55 16.17
CA THR A 317 11.30 -1.61 17.53
C THR A 317 12.63 -0.86 17.66
N THR A 318 12.89 -0.34 18.85
CA THR A 318 14.22 0.14 19.27
C THR A 318 14.92 -0.84 20.20
N ASP A 319 14.35 -2.03 20.41
CA ASP A 319 14.94 -3.07 21.25
C ASP A 319 16.32 -3.49 20.75
N SER A 320 17.30 -3.40 21.63
CA SER A 320 18.69 -3.68 21.32
C SER A 320 18.93 -5.15 20.94
N GLY A 321 18.17 -6.10 21.48
CA GLY A 321 18.23 -7.51 21.13
C GLY A 321 17.79 -7.80 19.70
N PHE A 322 16.91 -6.97 19.12
CA PHE A 322 16.59 -7.01 17.69
C PHE A 322 17.65 -6.28 16.87
N THR A 323 17.91 -5.00 17.16
CA THR A 323 18.75 -4.14 16.31
C THR A 323 20.20 -4.61 16.21
N HIS A 324 20.79 -5.13 17.28
CA HIS A 324 22.18 -5.64 17.25
C HIS A 324 22.37 -6.86 16.34
N GLN A 325 21.31 -7.60 16.01
CA GLN A 325 21.42 -8.74 15.08
C GLN A 325 21.73 -8.29 13.66
N PHE A 326 21.32 -7.07 13.28
CA PHE A 326 21.49 -6.51 11.93
C PHE A 326 22.60 -5.44 11.85
N ALA A 327 23.00 -4.87 12.97
CA ALA A 327 23.92 -3.71 13.06
C ALA A 327 25.27 -3.83 12.32
N LYS A 328 25.78 -5.04 12.10
CA LYS A 328 27.10 -5.29 11.47
C LYS A 328 27.01 -6.08 10.17
N LEU A 329 25.80 -6.28 9.65
CA LEU A 329 25.60 -7.06 8.44
C LEU A 329 25.83 -6.20 7.20
N LYS A 330 26.20 -6.89 6.13
CA LYS A 330 26.19 -6.37 4.76
C LYS A 330 24.91 -6.82 4.05
N PRO A 331 24.49 -6.13 2.98
CA PRO A 331 23.26 -6.46 2.25
C PRO A 331 23.14 -7.93 1.83
N ASN A 332 24.26 -8.56 1.46
CA ASN A 332 24.29 -9.95 0.96
C ASN A 332 24.51 -11.00 2.06
N ASP A 333 24.61 -10.60 3.33
CA ASP A 333 24.80 -11.55 4.41
C ASP A 333 23.51 -12.35 4.66
N ASN A 334 23.65 -13.67 4.81
CA ASN A 334 22.52 -14.54 5.13
C ASN A 334 22.32 -14.55 6.66
N ILE A 335 21.24 -13.95 7.12
CA ILE A 335 20.82 -13.97 8.52
C ILE A 335 19.44 -14.59 8.67
N LYS A 336 19.27 -15.38 9.73
CA LYS A 336 17.97 -15.69 10.31
C LYS A 336 17.88 -15.02 11.68
N TYR A 337 16.85 -14.21 11.84
CA TYR A 337 16.47 -13.57 13.08
C TYR A 337 16.35 -14.61 14.18
N LYS A 338 16.98 -14.32 15.32
CA LYS A 338 16.86 -15.11 16.54
C LYS A 338 15.82 -14.42 17.43
N PRO A 339 14.72 -15.10 17.77
CA PRO A 339 13.71 -14.52 18.64
C PRO A 339 14.30 -13.97 19.93
N ILE A 340 14.00 -12.71 20.23
CA ILE A 340 14.15 -12.16 21.58
C ILE A 340 13.12 -12.79 22.52
N SER A 341 13.31 -12.67 23.84
CA SER A 341 12.38 -13.21 24.83
C SER A 341 10.96 -12.71 24.57
N SER A 342 10.02 -13.64 24.36
CA SER A 342 8.61 -13.32 24.18
C SER A 342 7.90 -13.21 25.53
N PHE A 343 7.19 -12.12 25.76
CA PHE A 343 6.41 -11.92 26.98
C PHE A 343 4.99 -12.49 26.87
N PRO A 344 4.31 -12.82 27.98
CA PRO A 344 2.95 -13.37 27.95
C PRO A 344 1.94 -12.43 27.28
N GLN A 345 0.97 -13.00 26.57
CA GLN A 345 -0.19 -12.27 26.04
C GLN A 345 -1.23 -12.03 27.14
N ALA A 346 -1.90 -10.88 27.04
CA ALA A 346 -3.19 -10.66 27.69
C ALA A 346 -4.23 -10.33 26.61
N HIS A 347 -5.41 -10.94 26.67
CA HIS A 347 -6.50 -10.61 25.77
C HIS A 347 -7.64 -9.92 26.52
N ARG A 348 -8.32 -8.98 25.85
CA ARG A 348 -9.56 -8.35 26.31
C ARG A 348 -10.52 -8.23 25.13
N ASP A 349 -11.79 -8.47 25.38
CA ASP A 349 -12.83 -8.31 24.38
C ASP A 349 -13.57 -7.00 24.66
N ILE A 350 -13.83 -6.21 23.62
CA ILE A 350 -14.63 -5.00 23.68
C ILE A 350 -15.84 -5.15 22.77
N SER A 351 -17.04 -4.97 23.32
CA SER A 351 -18.31 -4.99 22.60
C SER A 351 -18.95 -3.62 22.65
N PHE A 352 -19.51 -3.14 21.55
CA PHE A 352 -20.27 -1.89 21.56
C PHE A 352 -21.32 -1.81 20.45
N PHE A 353 -22.35 -0.98 20.68
CA PHE A 353 -23.28 -0.56 19.65
C PHE A 353 -22.75 0.65 18.90
N LEU A 354 -22.88 0.62 17.57
CA LEU A 354 -22.52 1.71 16.68
C LEU A 354 -23.50 2.87 16.84
N ALA A 355 -23.01 4.10 16.63
CA ALA A 355 -23.87 5.26 16.50
C ALA A 355 -24.81 5.10 15.27
N PRO A 356 -26.03 5.69 15.29
CA PRO A 356 -26.97 5.57 14.18
C PRO A 356 -26.35 6.01 12.84
N GLY A 357 -26.58 5.27 11.76
CA GLY A 357 -26.11 5.61 10.41
C GLY A 357 -24.62 5.37 10.14
N VAL A 358 -23.85 4.85 11.10
CA VAL A 358 -22.47 4.42 10.87
C VAL A 358 -22.47 3.03 10.22
N GLU A 359 -21.63 2.85 9.20
CA GLU A 359 -21.42 1.57 8.55
C GLU A 359 -20.32 0.75 9.23
N PHE A 360 -20.43 -0.58 9.16
CA PHE A 360 -19.50 -1.49 9.83
C PHE A 360 -18.05 -1.28 9.39
N HIS A 361 -17.84 -1.06 8.09
CA HIS A 361 -16.52 -0.84 7.51
C HIS A 361 -15.84 0.42 8.07
N ASP A 362 -16.57 1.54 8.11
CA ASP A 362 -16.03 2.81 8.61
C ASP A 362 -15.69 2.71 10.10
N MET A 363 -16.61 2.13 10.90
CA MET A 363 -16.36 1.91 12.32
C MET A 363 -15.20 0.96 12.57
N ARG A 364 -14.99 -0.04 11.72
CA ARG A 364 -13.87 -0.98 11.84
C ARG A 364 -12.54 -0.24 11.69
N SER A 365 -12.36 0.54 10.61
CA SER A 365 -11.13 1.32 10.39
C SER A 365 -10.90 2.34 11.51
N ASP A 366 -11.96 3.03 11.95
CA ASP A 366 -11.88 3.98 13.06
C ASP A 366 -11.52 3.31 14.39
N SER A 367 -12.04 2.10 14.64
CA SER A 367 -11.71 1.32 15.83
C SER A 367 -10.24 0.90 15.82
N PHE A 368 -9.73 0.42 14.68
CA PHE A 368 -8.30 0.08 14.56
C PHE A 368 -7.41 1.30 14.80
N ASP A 369 -7.77 2.45 14.26
CA ASP A 369 -7.02 3.68 14.48
C ASP A 369 -6.99 4.11 15.94
N ILE A 370 -8.12 4.04 16.65
CA ILE A 370 -8.18 4.34 18.09
C ILE A 370 -7.39 3.32 18.90
N ILE A 371 -7.53 2.03 18.60
CA ILE A 371 -6.80 0.98 19.31
C ILE A 371 -5.28 1.18 19.10
N ARG A 372 -4.83 1.55 17.90
CA ARG A 372 -3.43 1.92 17.62
C ARG A 372 -3.01 3.19 18.33
N ASP A 373 -3.86 4.21 18.40
CA ASP A 373 -3.53 5.47 19.05
C ASP A 373 -3.30 5.31 20.55
N VAL A 374 -4.26 4.66 21.21
CA VAL A 374 -4.23 4.44 22.65
C VAL A 374 -3.24 3.33 23.04
N GLY A 375 -3.26 2.21 22.31
CA GLY A 375 -2.48 1.01 22.65
C GLY A 375 -1.07 1.00 22.08
N GLY A 376 -0.82 1.67 20.95
CA GLY A 376 0.47 1.69 20.26
C GLY A 376 1.01 0.30 19.95
N ASP A 377 2.32 0.12 20.06
CA ASP A 377 3.00 -1.15 19.78
C ASP A 377 2.74 -2.25 20.83
N LEU A 378 2.03 -1.92 21.92
CA LEU A 378 1.59 -2.91 22.93
C LEU A 378 0.42 -3.76 22.42
N VAL A 379 -0.29 -3.30 21.40
CA VAL A 379 -1.33 -4.09 20.73
C VAL A 379 -0.66 -4.94 19.66
N GLU A 380 -0.76 -6.25 19.82
CA GLU A 380 -0.23 -7.22 18.86
C GLU A 380 -1.21 -7.56 17.77
N GLN A 381 -2.47 -7.73 18.13
CA GLN A 381 -3.48 -8.21 17.21
C GLN A 381 -4.85 -7.71 17.65
N VAL A 382 -5.70 -7.41 16.69
CA VAL A 382 -7.10 -7.11 16.91
C VAL A 382 -7.95 -7.94 15.96
N ASP A 383 -8.70 -8.88 16.51
CA ASP A 383 -9.63 -9.71 15.74
C ASP A 383 -11.04 -9.15 15.88
N LEU A 384 -11.72 -8.94 14.74
CA LEU A 384 -13.16 -8.74 14.73
C LEU A 384 -13.84 -10.10 14.95
N ILE A 385 -14.46 -10.30 16.12
CA ILE A 385 -15.02 -11.59 16.50
C ILE A 385 -16.53 -11.70 16.24
N ASP A 386 -17.24 -10.57 16.14
CA ASP A 386 -18.69 -10.56 15.86
C ASP A 386 -19.15 -9.24 15.23
N GLU A 387 -20.04 -9.33 14.24
CA GLU A 387 -20.82 -8.20 13.70
C GLU A 387 -22.29 -8.59 13.70
N PHE A 388 -23.13 -7.75 14.30
CA PHE A 388 -24.55 -8.04 14.42
C PHE A 388 -25.41 -6.82 14.11
N GLU A 389 -26.46 -7.03 13.30
CA GLU A 389 -27.47 -6.02 12.99
C GLU A 389 -28.87 -6.47 13.41
N ASN A 390 -29.48 -5.71 14.32
CA ASN A 390 -30.90 -5.84 14.63
C ASN A 390 -31.72 -4.96 13.69
N LYS A 391 -32.20 -5.53 12.58
CA LYS A 391 -33.02 -4.84 11.58
C LYS A 391 -34.31 -4.22 12.14
N LYS A 392 -34.88 -4.77 13.22
CA LYS A 392 -36.11 -4.23 13.84
C LYS A 392 -35.84 -2.97 14.66
N LYS A 393 -34.67 -2.89 15.30
CA LYS A 393 -34.27 -1.76 16.16
C LYS A 393 -33.30 -0.80 15.47
N GLY A 394 -32.86 -1.11 14.25
CA GLY A 394 -31.82 -0.35 13.54
C GLY A 394 -30.49 -0.26 14.29
N LYS A 395 -30.19 -1.23 15.16
CA LYS A 395 -28.97 -1.24 15.98
C LYS A 395 -27.94 -2.19 15.38
N LYS A 396 -26.74 -1.66 15.11
CA LYS A 396 -25.55 -2.42 14.72
C LYS A 396 -24.60 -2.54 15.92
N SER A 397 -23.92 -3.66 16.07
CA SER A 397 -22.87 -3.86 17.08
C SER A 397 -21.67 -4.59 16.50
N GLN A 398 -20.49 -4.27 17.03
CA GLN A 398 -19.24 -4.95 16.73
C GLN A 398 -18.61 -5.43 18.03
N THR A 399 -17.91 -6.55 17.95
CA THR A 399 -17.08 -7.05 19.05
C THR A 399 -15.68 -7.32 18.54
N PHE A 400 -14.67 -6.79 19.23
CA PHE A 400 -13.27 -6.99 18.92
C PHE A 400 -12.57 -7.71 20.07
N ARG A 401 -11.66 -8.62 19.74
CA ARG A 401 -10.67 -9.17 20.67
C ARG A 401 -9.34 -8.46 20.47
N ILE A 402 -8.86 -7.80 21.49
CA ILE A 402 -7.58 -7.09 21.49
C ILE A 402 -6.56 -7.94 22.26
N VAL A 403 -5.47 -8.27 21.58
CA VAL A 403 -4.33 -9.00 22.14
C VAL A 403 -3.23 -8.00 22.47
N TYR A 404 -2.89 -7.90 23.74
CA TYR A 404 -1.82 -7.06 24.26
C TYR A 404 -0.57 -7.90 24.52
N ARG A 405 0.56 -7.45 23.98
CA ARG A 405 1.91 -7.98 24.26
C ARG A 405 2.96 -6.91 23.96
N SER A 406 3.80 -6.61 24.94
CA SER A 406 5.04 -5.85 24.75
C SER A 406 6.16 -6.74 24.20
N ASN A 407 7.04 -6.17 23.38
CA ASN A 407 8.24 -6.84 22.86
C ASN A 407 9.44 -6.75 23.82
N ASP A 408 9.36 -5.95 24.88
CA ASP A 408 10.49 -5.58 25.75
C ASP A 408 10.27 -5.87 27.26
N ARG A 409 9.02 -6.11 27.70
CA ARG A 409 8.70 -6.44 29.10
C ARG A 409 7.37 -7.18 29.30
N ILE A 410 7.20 -7.75 30.50
CA ILE A 410 5.92 -8.28 30.96
C ILE A 410 4.97 -7.11 31.24
N MET A 411 3.74 -7.18 30.70
CA MET A 411 2.67 -6.25 31.02
C MET A 411 1.89 -6.72 32.25
N THR A 412 1.59 -5.81 33.18
CA THR A 412 0.76 -6.15 34.34
C THR A 412 -0.72 -6.18 33.96
N ARG A 413 -1.54 -6.84 34.77
CA ARG A 413 -2.99 -6.89 34.54
C ARG A 413 -3.60 -5.49 34.64
N GLU A 414 -3.11 -4.70 35.58
CA GLU A 414 -3.54 -3.33 35.87
C GLU A 414 -3.27 -2.43 34.67
N GLU A 415 -2.05 -2.50 34.12
CA GLU A 415 -1.65 -1.74 32.92
C GLU A 415 -2.52 -2.09 31.71
N VAL A 416 -2.71 -3.38 31.43
CA VAL A 416 -3.56 -3.82 30.31
C VAL A 416 -4.99 -3.31 30.48
N ASN A 417 -5.53 -3.37 31.70
CA ASN A 417 -6.88 -2.88 31.98
C ASN A 417 -6.99 -1.37 31.82
N GLU A 418 -5.97 -0.61 32.22
CA GLU A 418 -5.94 0.84 32.06
C GLU A 418 -5.95 1.23 30.59
N ILE A 419 -5.09 0.61 29.77
CA ILE A 419 -5.06 0.83 28.32
C ILE A 419 -6.39 0.46 27.68
N HIS A 420 -6.96 -0.70 28.04
CA HIS A 420 -8.24 -1.16 27.50
C HIS A 420 -9.39 -0.21 27.83
N LYS A 421 -9.44 0.28 29.08
CA LYS A 421 -10.42 1.27 29.51
C LYS A 421 -10.26 2.59 28.75
N ASN A 422 -9.03 3.03 28.51
CA ASN A 422 -8.77 4.23 27.71
C ASN A 422 -9.24 4.06 26.25
N VAL A 423 -9.15 2.85 25.68
CA VAL A 423 -9.72 2.53 24.36
C VAL A 423 -11.24 2.68 24.39
N GLU A 424 -11.92 2.08 25.37
CA GLU A 424 -13.38 2.20 25.55
C GLU A 424 -13.81 3.67 25.69
N GLU A 425 -13.18 4.42 26.59
CA GLU A 425 -13.48 5.83 26.84
C GLU A 425 -13.25 6.68 25.59
N THR A 426 -12.21 6.39 24.81
CA THR A 426 -11.89 7.10 23.56
C THR A 426 -12.89 6.78 22.45
N LEU A 427 -13.31 5.52 22.29
CA LEU A 427 -14.35 5.12 21.34
C LEU A 427 -15.68 5.80 21.64
N VAL A 428 -16.10 5.81 22.92
CA VAL A 428 -17.32 6.49 23.37
C VAL A 428 -17.22 7.98 23.09
N LYS A 429 -16.10 8.60 23.45
CA LYS A 429 -15.87 10.03 23.26
C LYS A 429 -15.91 10.41 21.77
N LEU A 430 -15.12 9.75 20.92
CA LEU A 430 -14.91 10.19 19.54
C LEU A 430 -15.99 9.72 18.56
N HIS A 431 -16.57 8.53 18.77
CA HIS A 431 -17.54 7.94 17.84
C HIS A 431 -18.95 7.76 18.42
N GLY A 432 -19.16 8.15 19.69
CA GLY A 432 -20.48 8.07 20.32
C GLY A 432 -21.01 6.63 20.43
N VAL A 433 -20.11 5.64 20.48
CA VAL A 433 -20.51 4.23 20.64
C VAL A 433 -21.08 4.00 22.04
N GLN A 434 -21.85 2.93 22.19
CA GLN A 434 -22.37 2.49 23.49
C GLN A 434 -21.74 1.14 23.86
N ILE A 435 -20.80 1.13 24.82
CA ILE A 435 -20.16 -0.10 25.33
C ILE A 435 -21.23 -1.07 25.87
N ARG A 436 -21.01 -2.37 25.64
CA ARG A 436 -21.94 -3.47 25.94
C ARG A 436 -21.33 -4.53 26.84
#